data_AF-A0A1Z5LAW1-F1
#
_entry.id   AF-A0A1Z5LAW1-F1
#
_cell.length_a   1.000
_cell.length_b   1.000
_cell.length_c   1.000
_cell.angle_alpha   90.00
_cell.angle_beta   90.00
_cell.angle_gamma   90.00
#
_symmetry.space_group_name_H-M   'P 1'
#
loop_
_entity.id
_entity.type
_entity.pdbx_description
1 polymer ?
#
loop_
_entity_poly.entity_id
_entity_poly.type
_entity_poly.pdbx_seq_one_letter_code
_entity_poly.pdbx_strand_id
1 'polypeptide(L)'
;MRALLHRLLVDHQDGGRENNELLEVLDFLPDSGPIPEEPAPHFPVGSWGLHQCGICLESRWLYLRPCCNFPSCSQCLKKYYISKVTQMQLKIECCNVGCKQYVHRDEISARLPQDIKRQFHNLIESASSSSHRPWLQLMFKKTPKRPIVCSS
;
A
#
# COMPACT_ATOMS: atom_id res chain seq x y z
N MET A 1 25.23 0.52 7.39
CA MET A 1 25.72 -0.87 7.67
C MET A 1 26.15 -1.07 9.12
N ARG A 2 26.73 -0.05 9.78
CA ARG A 2 27.14 -0.09 11.20
C ARG A 2 26.06 -0.60 12.18
N ALA A 3 24.84 -0.05 12.11
CA ALA A 3 23.74 -0.44 13.01
C ALA A 3 23.26 -1.89 12.82
N LEU A 4 23.31 -2.43 11.59
CA LEU A 4 22.95 -3.82 11.31
C LEU A 4 24.00 -4.80 11.85
N LEU A 5 25.29 -4.47 11.68
CA LEU A 5 26.39 -5.26 12.22
C LEU A 5 26.41 -5.22 13.76
N HIS A 6 26.09 -4.07 14.37
CA HIS A 6 25.99 -3.97 15.83
C HIS A 6 24.92 -4.90 16.42
N ARG A 7 23.75 -5.05 15.76
CA ARG A 7 22.73 -6.02 16.18
C ARG A 7 23.19 -7.47 16.00
N LEU A 8 23.81 -7.80 14.87
CA LEU A 8 24.31 -9.15 14.60
C LEU A 8 25.44 -9.58 15.54
N LEU A 9 26.27 -8.63 16.02
CA LEU A 9 27.35 -8.90 16.96
C LEU A 9 26.86 -9.05 18.41
N VAL A 10 25.78 -8.37 18.80
CA VAL A 10 25.19 -8.47 20.14
C VAL A 10 24.52 -9.83 20.36
N ASP A 11 23.92 -10.43 19.31
CA ASP A 11 23.29 -11.76 19.41
C ASP A 11 24.29 -12.93 19.52
N HIS A 12 25.59 -12.71 19.27
CA HIS A 12 26.62 -13.76 19.25
C HIS A 12 27.53 -13.80 20.49
N GLN A 13 27.25 -12.99 21.51
CA GLN A 13 28.13 -12.80 22.67
C GLN A 13 27.85 -13.82 23.79
N ASP A 14 28.04 -15.12 23.52
CA ASP A 14 28.11 -16.20 24.54
C ASP A 14 29.43 -17.00 24.49
N GLY A 15 30.42 -16.59 23.70
CA GLY A 15 31.70 -17.29 23.62
C GLY A 15 32.86 -16.34 23.48
N GLY A 16 33.57 -16.09 24.57
CA GLY A 16 34.69 -15.15 24.62
C GLY A 16 35.77 -15.45 23.57
N ARG A 17 36.00 -14.50 22.66
CA ARG A 17 37.30 -14.24 22.02
C ARG A 17 37.30 -12.88 21.30
N GLU A 18 38.15 -11.98 21.78
CA GLU A 18 38.92 -10.95 21.03
C GLU A 18 38.20 -10.25 19.85
N ASN A 19 37.20 -9.41 20.15
CA ASN A 19 36.50 -8.58 19.14
C ASN A 19 37.04 -7.14 19.05
N ASN A 20 38.33 -6.92 19.28
CA ASN A 20 38.88 -5.56 19.26
C ASN A 20 39.14 -5.04 17.83
N GLU A 21 39.48 -5.93 16.89
CA GLU A 21 39.79 -5.56 15.50
C GLU A 21 38.53 -5.27 14.65
N LEU A 22 37.41 -5.92 14.95
CA LEU A 22 36.15 -5.73 14.22
C LEU A 22 35.45 -4.41 14.57
N LEU A 23 35.71 -3.90 15.78
CA LEU A 23 35.16 -2.64 16.28
C LEU A 23 35.78 -1.43 15.57
N GLU A 24 37.07 -1.52 15.22
CA GLU A 24 37.78 -0.47 14.48
C GLU A 24 37.26 -0.34 13.04
N VAL A 25 36.86 -1.45 12.40
CA VAL A 25 36.26 -1.42 11.05
C VAL A 25 34.89 -0.74 11.03
N LEU A 26 34.13 -0.80 12.14
CA LEU A 26 32.83 -0.13 12.28
C LEU A 26 32.95 1.41 12.29
N ASP A 27 34.12 1.95 12.66
CA ASP A 27 34.38 3.40 12.67
C ASP A 27 34.69 3.99 11.30
N PHE A 28 35.08 3.17 10.32
CA PHE A 28 35.26 3.59 8.93
C PHE A 28 33.98 3.50 8.09
N LEU A 29 32.91 2.92 8.63
CA LEU A 29 31.61 2.90 7.96
C LEU A 29 30.94 4.27 8.09
N PRO A 30 30.48 4.88 6.99
CA PRO A 30 29.76 6.15 7.06
C PRO A 30 28.57 5.97 8.00
N ASP A 31 28.43 6.93 8.93
CA ASP A 31 27.34 7.00 9.90
C ASP A 31 26.03 7.00 9.12
N SER A 32 25.49 5.79 8.95
CA SER A 32 24.18 5.59 8.38
C SER A 32 23.29 5.90 9.56
N GLY A 33 22.92 7.17 9.71
CA GLY A 33 22.24 7.73 10.88
C GLY A 33 21.12 6.85 11.45
N PRO A 34 20.61 7.17 12.64
CA PRO A 34 19.73 6.29 13.42
C PRO A 34 18.63 5.70 12.53
N ILE A 35 18.51 4.36 12.55
CA ILE A 35 17.41 3.67 11.86
C ILE A 35 16.13 4.31 12.38
N PRO A 36 15.30 4.94 11.52
CA PRO A 36 14.07 5.54 11.99
C PRO A 36 13.20 4.43 12.58
N GLU A 37 12.91 4.49 13.88
CA GLU A 37 11.90 3.62 14.51
C GLU A 37 10.52 4.10 14.07
N GLU A 38 10.10 3.68 12.88
CA GLU A 38 8.72 3.88 12.43
C GLU A 38 7.82 2.89 13.20
N PRO A 39 6.76 3.36 13.90
CA PRO A 39 5.87 2.47 14.63
C PRO A 39 5.29 1.41 13.68
N ALA A 40 5.29 0.16 14.13
CA ALA A 40 4.86 -0.97 13.33
C ALA A 40 3.44 -0.72 12.77
N PRO A 41 3.25 -0.77 11.45
CA PRO A 41 1.95 -0.48 10.87
C PRO A 41 0.91 -1.56 11.23
N HIS A 42 -0.34 -1.14 11.44
CA HIS A 42 -1.49 -1.99 11.75
C HIS A 42 -2.07 -2.75 10.54
N PHE A 43 -1.36 -2.74 9.41
CA PHE A 43 -1.73 -3.39 8.16
C PHE A 43 -0.53 -4.22 7.67
N PRO A 44 -0.74 -5.25 6.83
CA PRO A 44 0.34 -6.13 6.40
C PRO A 44 1.44 -5.37 5.65
N VAL A 45 2.68 -5.55 6.09
CA VAL A 45 3.90 -5.04 5.47
C VAL A 45 4.94 -6.14 5.32
N GLY A 46 5.82 -6.01 4.31
CA GLY A 46 6.96 -6.89 4.14
C GLY A 46 8.16 -6.46 5.01
N SER A 47 9.35 -6.96 4.67
CA SER A 47 10.57 -6.62 5.39
C SER A 47 10.90 -5.12 5.34
N TRP A 48 11.44 -4.61 6.45
CA TRP A 48 11.98 -3.25 6.56
C TRP A 48 13.47 -3.25 6.22
N GLY A 49 13.89 -2.36 5.32
CA GLY A 49 15.28 -2.28 4.90
C GLY A 49 15.61 -1.02 4.10
N LEU A 50 16.90 -0.77 3.90
CA LEU A 50 17.38 0.29 3.02
C LEU A 50 17.23 -0.17 1.56
N HIS A 51 16.28 0.43 0.85
CA HIS A 51 16.01 0.11 -0.54
C HIS A 51 15.80 1.38 -1.37
N GLN A 52 16.03 1.26 -2.67
CA GLN A 52 15.68 2.30 -3.62
C GLN A 52 14.19 2.21 -3.94
N CYS A 53 13.45 3.32 -3.80
CA CYS A 53 12.04 3.37 -4.17
C CYS A 53 11.88 3.15 -5.69
N GLY A 54 11.07 2.17 -6.11
CA GLY A 54 10.83 1.90 -7.52
C GLY A 54 9.96 2.94 -8.26
N ILE A 55 9.60 4.05 -7.61
CA ILE A 55 8.78 5.13 -8.18
C ILE A 55 9.57 6.44 -8.26
N CYS A 56 10.16 6.91 -7.16
CA CYS A 56 10.95 8.15 -7.14
C CYS A 56 12.46 7.93 -7.21
N LEU A 57 12.93 6.68 -7.24
CA LEU A 57 14.35 6.29 -7.32
C LEU A 57 15.22 6.75 -6.14
N GLU A 58 14.62 7.18 -5.04
CA GLU A 58 15.36 7.62 -3.85
C GLU A 58 15.72 6.48 -2.89
N SER A 59 16.98 6.51 -2.46
CA SER A 59 17.62 5.84 -1.33
C SER A 59 16.95 6.03 0.03
N ARG A 60 16.12 5.12 0.56
CA ARG A 60 15.62 5.28 1.95
C ARG A 60 15.21 3.98 2.63
N TRP A 61 15.11 4.02 3.95
CA TRP A 61 14.50 2.94 4.72
C TRP A 61 12.99 2.88 4.41
N LEU A 62 12.51 1.72 3.99
CA LEU A 62 11.13 1.52 3.59
C LEU A 62 10.69 0.06 3.80
N TYR A 63 9.38 -0.14 3.96
CA TYR A 63 8.77 -1.45 3.95
C TYR A 63 8.62 -1.97 2.51
N LEU A 64 9.00 -3.21 2.27
CA LEU A 64 8.67 -3.89 1.03
C LEU A 64 7.18 -4.22 0.95
N ARG A 65 6.63 -4.24 -0.27
CA ARG A 65 5.25 -4.67 -0.51
C ARG A 65 5.10 -6.16 -0.13
N PRO A 66 4.14 -6.56 0.73
CA PRO A 66 3.98 -7.96 1.14
C PRO A 66 3.57 -8.89 0.00
N CYS A 67 3.02 -8.36 -1.10
CA CYS A 67 2.56 -9.16 -2.23
C CYS A 67 3.65 -9.51 -3.26
N CYS A 68 4.72 -8.72 -3.37
CA CYS A 68 5.71 -8.88 -4.45
C CYS A 68 7.11 -8.34 -4.12
N ASN A 69 7.36 -7.98 -2.86
CA ASN A 69 8.61 -7.39 -2.39
C ASN A 69 9.05 -6.11 -3.12
N PHE A 70 8.13 -5.43 -3.81
CA PHE A 70 8.44 -4.19 -4.50
C PHE A 70 8.75 -3.07 -3.49
N PRO A 71 9.87 -2.33 -3.64
CA PRO A 71 10.22 -1.24 -2.74
C PRO A 71 9.44 0.04 -3.11
N SER A 72 8.71 0.62 -2.16
CA SER A 72 7.97 1.88 -2.38
C SER A 72 7.95 2.73 -1.13
N CYS A 73 8.33 3.99 -1.27
CA CYS A 73 8.30 4.93 -0.15
C CYS A 73 6.86 5.37 0.19
N SER A 74 6.66 5.79 1.44
CA SER A 74 5.38 6.27 1.96
C SER A 74 4.79 7.42 1.15
N GLN A 75 5.63 8.35 0.68
CA GLN A 75 5.20 9.50 -0.12
C GLN A 75 4.65 9.10 -1.49
N CYS A 76 5.32 8.17 -2.18
CA CYS A 76 4.85 7.67 -3.47
C CYS A 76 3.57 6.84 -3.32
N LEU A 77 3.48 6.00 -2.29
CA LEU A 77 2.25 5.26 -1.99
C LEU A 77 1.08 6.21 -1.71
N LYS A 78 1.30 7.27 -0.93
CA LYS A 78 0.28 8.29 -0.67
C LYS A 78 -0.22 8.93 -1.96
N LYS A 79 0.69 9.40 -2.83
CA LYS A 79 0.32 10.00 -4.13
C LYS A 79 -0.44 9.01 -5.02
N TYR A 80 0.01 7.76 -5.07
CA TYR A 80 -0.64 6.70 -5.84
C TYR A 80 -2.07 6.45 -5.35
N TYR A 81 -2.28 6.29 -4.04
CA TYR A 81 -3.61 6.05 -3.48
C TYR A 81 -4.54 7.25 -3.65
N ILE A 82 -4.06 8.48 -3.47
CA ILE A 82 -4.84 9.68 -3.75
C ILE A 82 -5.33 9.65 -5.21
N SER A 83 -4.41 9.44 -6.16
CA SER A 83 -4.75 9.40 -7.59
C SER A 83 -5.83 8.36 -7.91
N LYS A 84 -5.74 7.17 -7.31
CA LYS A 84 -6.70 6.08 -7.53
C LYS A 84 -8.08 6.36 -6.93
N VAL A 85 -8.12 6.92 -5.72
CA VAL A 85 -9.40 7.31 -5.10
C VAL A 85 -10.06 8.47 -5.85
N THR A 86 -9.29 9.45 -6.33
CA THR A 86 -9.81 10.53 -7.17
C THR A 86 -10.38 10.02 -8.50
N GLN A 87 -9.85 8.92 -9.02
CA GLN A 87 -10.40 8.19 -10.18
C GLN A 87 -11.59 7.29 -9.84
N MET A 88 -12.15 7.40 -8.63
CA MET A 88 -13.27 6.58 -8.13
C MET A 88 -12.99 5.07 -8.15
N GLN A 89 -11.72 4.66 -8.01
CA GLN A 89 -11.33 3.25 -7.97
C GLN A 89 -11.35 2.73 -6.53
N LEU A 90 -12.30 1.83 -6.22
CA LEU A 90 -12.39 1.17 -4.92
C LEU A 90 -11.44 -0.02 -4.79
N LYS A 91 -11.26 -0.78 -5.88
CA LYS A 91 -10.35 -1.93 -5.95
C LYS A 91 -8.99 -1.47 -6.47
N ILE A 92 -8.11 -1.07 -5.55
CA ILE A 92 -6.78 -0.54 -5.89
C ILE A 92 -5.77 -1.69 -5.93
N GLU A 93 -5.14 -1.90 -7.09
CA GLU A 93 -4.05 -2.87 -7.28
C GLU A 93 -2.71 -2.33 -6.74
N CYS A 94 -1.75 -3.23 -6.55
CA CYS A 94 -0.37 -2.88 -6.22
C CYS A 94 0.21 -1.86 -7.24
N CYS A 95 1.05 -0.94 -6.75
CA CYS A 95 1.74 0.03 -7.59
C CYS A 95 2.75 -0.59 -8.56
N ASN A 96 3.18 -1.83 -8.33
CA ASN A 96 4.01 -2.58 -9.28
C ASN A 96 3.14 -3.11 -10.43
N VAL A 97 3.42 -2.69 -11.66
CA VAL A 97 2.65 -3.05 -12.87
C VAL A 97 2.57 -4.57 -13.08
N GLY A 98 3.59 -5.31 -12.67
CA GLY A 98 3.64 -6.78 -12.76
C GLY A 98 2.85 -7.51 -11.65
N CYS A 99 2.30 -6.80 -10.66
CA CYS A 99 1.59 -7.39 -9.55
C CYS A 99 0.11 -6.97 -9.55
N LYS A 100 -0.80 -7.95 -9.72
CA LYS A 100 -2.25 -7.72 -9.77
C LYS A 100 -2.97 -7.91 -8.43
N GLN A 101 -2.20 -8.01 -7.33
CA GLN A 101 -2.78 -8.15 -6.01
C GLN A 101 -3.40 -6.83 -5.53
N TYR A 102 -4.56 -6.93 -4.87
CA TYR A 102 -5.24 -5.78 -4.29
C TYR A 102 -4.60 -5.34 -2.97
N VAL A 103 -4.58 -4.02 -2.77
CA VAL A 103 -4.08 -3.39 -1.56
C VAL A 103 -5.13 -3.48 -0.45
N HIS A 104 -4.70 -3.72 0.80
CA HIS A 104 -5.60 -3.78 1.95
C HIS A 104 -6.26 -2.41 2.19
N ARG A 105 -7.55 -2.41 2.57
CA ARG A 105 -8.32 -1.16 2.78
C ARG A 105 -7.73 -0.29 3.88
N ASP A 106 -7.26 -0.90 4.96
CA ASP A 106 -6.64 -0.18 6.08
C ASP A 106 -5.34 0.50 5.64
N GLU A 107 -4.58 -0.14 4.75
CA GLU A 107 -3.36 0.43 4.20
C GLU A 107 -3.64 1.73 3.42
N ILE A 108 -4.67 1.69 2.58
CA ILE A 108 -5.14 2.84 1.79
C ILE A 108 -5.62 3.93 2.76
N SER A 109 -6.53 3.58 3.67
CA SER A 109 -7.15 4.48 4.65
C SER A 109 -6.15 5.15 5.60
N ALA A 110 -5.06 4.48 5.95
CA ALA A 110 -4.01 5.01 6.83
C ALA A 110 -3.12 6.06 6.13
N ARG A 111 -3.00 6.03 4.81
CA ARG A 111 -2.12 6.93 4.04
C ARG A 111 -2.83 8.11 3.41
N LEU A 112 -4.15 8.04 3.25
CA LEU A 112 -4.93 9.12 2.66
C LEU A 112 -5.04 10.34 3.60
N PRO A 113 -4.99 11.57 3.06
CA PRO A 113 -5.37 12.76 3.81
C PRO A 113 -6.88 12.74 4.11
N GLN A 114 -7.30 13.50 5.12
CA GLN A 114 -8.67 13.43 5.68
C GLN A 114 -9.76 13.67 4.63
N ASP A 115 -9.58 14.62 3.70
CA ASP A 115 -10.56 14.92 2.66
C ASP A 115 -10.78 13.76 1.69
N ILE A 116 -9.68 13.14 1.23
CA ILE A 116 -9.73 12.01 0.31
C ILE A 116 -10.16 10.73 1.03
N LYS A 117 -9.81 10.59 2.32
CA LYS A 117 -10.25 9.46 3.15
C LYS A 117 -11.79 9.44 3.28
N ARG A 118 -12.43 10.60 3.40
CA ARG A 118 -13.90 10.70 3.38
C ARG A 118 -14.47 10.23 2.04
N GLN A 119 -13.86 10.63 0.93
CA GLN A 119 -14.28 10.15 -0.40
C GLN A 119 -14.15 8.63 -0.52
N PHE A 120 -13.03 8.06 -0.06
CA PHE A 120 -12.83 6.61 -0.06
C PHE A 120 -13.87 5.88 0.81
N HIS A 121 -14.22 6.43 1.97
CA HIS A 121 -15.26 5.86 2.82
C HIS A 121 -16.64 5.87 2.13
N ASN A 122 -17.03 7.01 1.54
CA ASN A 122 -18.28 7.12 0.78
C ASN A 122 -18.32 6.13 -0.40
N LEU A 123 -17.19 5.91 -1.09
CA LEU A 123 -17.10 4.88 -2.13
C LEU A 123 -17.39 3.49 -1.58
N ILE A 124 -16.83 3.15 -0.41
CA ILE A 124 -17.08 1.85 0.27
C ILE A 124 -18.56 1.68 0.63
N GLU A 125 -19.19 2.71 1.21
CA GLU A 125 -20.61 2.69 1.57
C GLU A 125 -21.54 2.61 0.34
N SER A 126 -21.20 3.31 -0.73
CA SER A 126 -21.96 3.24 -2.00
C SER A 126 -21.90 1.84 -2.62
N ALA A 127 -20.73 1.19 -2.55
CA ALA A 127 -20.56 -0.17 -3.05
C ALA A 127 -21.31 -1.20 -2.17
N SER A 128 -21.31 -1.04 -0.84
CA SER A 128 -22.04 -1.95 0.05
C SER A 128 -23.56 -1.80 -0.07
N SER A 129 -24.07 -0.58 -0.24
CA SER A 129 -25.51 -0.31 -0.43
C SER A 129 -26.03 -0.73 -1.81
N SER A 130 -25.16 -0.77 -2.84
CA SER A 130 -25.52 -1.27 -4.18
C SER A 130 -25.80 -2.79 -4.21
N SER A 131 -25.30 -3.55 -3.23
CA SER A 131 -25.61 -4.98 -3.08
C SER A 131 -27.05 -5.26 -2.60
N HIS A 132 -27.84 -4.23 -2.29
CA HIS A 132 -29.23 -4.35 -1.81
C HIS A 132 -30.29 -3.66 -2.68
N ARG A 133 -30.04 -3.38 -3.98
CA ARG A 133 -31.12 -2.96 -4.90
C ARG A 133 -31.03 -3.61 -6.28
N PRO A 134 -32.03 -4.40 -6.71
CA PRO A 134 -32.13 -4.90 -8.08
C PRO A 134 -32.43 -3.72 -9.03
N TRP A 135 -31.40 -3.24 -9.73
CA TRP A 135 -31.46 -2.18 -10.73
C TRP A 135 -32.15 -2.59 -12.06
N LEU A 136 -33.17 -3.45 -12.01
CA LEU A 136 -33.95 -3.85 -13.19
C LEU A 136 -35.40 -3.35 -13.22
N GLN A 137 -35.81 -2.46 -12.32
CA GLN A 137 -37.23 -2.03 -12.26
C GLN A 137 -37.53 -0.57 -12.59
N LEU A 138 -36.56 0.23 -13.06
CA LEU A 138 -36.82 1.62 -13.45
C LEU A 138 -36.15 2.02 -14.76
N MET A 139 -36.39 1.29 -15.85
CA MET A 139 -36.25 1.86 -17.22
C MET A 139 -37.02 1.06 -18.30
N PHE A 140 -38.24 0.58 -18.06
CA PHE A 140 -39.18 0.34 -19.18
C PHE A 140 -40.58 0.75 -18.75
N LYS A 141 -40.83 2.06 -18.85
CA LYS A 141 -42.18 2.62 -18.90
C LYS A 141 -42.94 1.94 -20.03
N LYS A 142 -44.05 1.29 -19.67
CA LYS A 142 -45.12 0.83 -20.56
C LYS A 142 -45.43 1.90 -21.62
N THR A 143 -45.37 1.55 -22.88
CA THR A 143 -46.22 2.16 -23.91
C THR A 143 -47.39 1.21 -24.20
N PRO A 144 -48.64 1.72 -24.25
CA PRO A 144 -49.82 0.88 -24.49
C PRO A 144 -49.91 0.42 -25.94
N LYS A 145 -50.33 -0.84 -26.11
CA LYS A 145 -50.69 -1.50 -27.37
C LYS A 145 -51.78 -0.69 -28.10
N ARG A 146 -51.57 -0.35 -29.36
CA ARG A 146 -52.66 -0.09 -30.31
C ARG A 146 -53.00 -1.42 -31.01
N PRO A 147 -54.28 -1.81 -31.11
CA PRO A 147 -54.67 -2.96 -31.92
C PRO A 147 -54.62 -2.58 -33.39
N ILE A 148 -53.92 -3.37 -34.20
CA ILE A 148 -54.08 -3.34 -35.66
C ILE A 148 -55.22 -4.30 -35.98
N VAL A 149 -56.31 -3.73 -36.48
CA VAL A 149 -57.47 -4.43 -37.03
C VAL A 149 -57.17 -4.78 -38.49
N CYS A 150 -57.57 -5.99 -38.89
CA CYS A 150 -57.34 -6.64 -40.19
C CYS A 150 -57.97 -5.94 -41.41
N SER A 151 -57.47 -6.26 -42.60
CA SER A 151 -58.15 -6.36 -43.94
C SER A 151 -57.05 -6.71 -44.96
N SER A 152 -57.11 -7.67 -45.90
CA SER A 152 -58.10 -8.64 -46.39
C SER A 152 -57.34 -9.82 -47.02
#